data_AF-A0A965NM28-F1
#
_entry.id   AF-A0A965NM28-F1
#
_cell.length_a   1.000
_cell.length_b   1.000
_cell.length_c   1.000
_cell.angle_alpha   90.00
_cell.angle_beta   90.00
_cell.angle_gamma   90.00
#
_symmetry.space_group_name_H-M   'P 1'
#
loop_
_entity.id
_entity.type
_entity.pdbx_description
1 polymer ?
#
loop_
_entity_poly.entity_id
_entity_poly.type
_entity_poly.pdbx_seq_one_letter_code
_entity_poly.pdbx_strand_id
1 'polypeptide(L)'
;MKSVILLCLAASALLAEPSDGLAPEVPGLNAAAVSYALEAKLPDLKKPFLTTQPQDLKDGLTVGELQGAQKDAVVKFAEEIADDKHGEIDSLLVAHHGRLLFESYFRRGRQNYPHYQMSITKSYTAMAVGRAIQLGHLKMSDLDRP
;
A
#
# COMPACT_ATOMS: atom_id res chain seq x y z
N MET A 1 -45.04 28.58 -27.22
CA MET A 1 -43.67 28.06 -27.47
C MET A 1 -43.05 27.74 -26.13
N LYS A 2 -43.02 26.45 -25.73
CA LYS A 2 -42.41 26.00 -24.47
C LYS A 2 -41.13 25.26 -24.83
N SER A 3 -39.98 25.84 -24.49
CA SER A 3 -38.67 25.23 -24.71
C SER A 3 -38.50 24.06 -23.74
N VAL A 4 -38.25 22.87 -24.29
CA VAL A 4 -37.89 21.66 -23.54
C VAL A 4 -36.37 21.64 -23.41
N ILE A 5 -35.87 21.70 -22.17
CA ILE A 5 -34.45 21.52 -21.86
C ILE A 5 -34.24 20.00 -21.70
N LEU A 6 -33.49 19.41 -22.61
CA LEU A 6 -33.07 18.01 -22.56
C LEU A 6 -31.80 17.92 -21.69
N LEU A 7 -31.95 17.41 -20.47
CA LEU A 7 -30.84 17.15 -19.55
C LEU A 7 -30.27 15.76 -19.86
N CYS A 8 -29.18 15.69 -20.62
CA CYS A 8 -28.43 14.44 -20.83
C CYS A 8 -27.65 14.10 -19.55
N LEU A 9 -28.17 13.17 -18.75
CA LEU A 9 -27.39 12.49 -17.70
C LEU A 9 -26.49 11.44 -18.37
N ALA A 10 -25.22 11.79 -18.59
CA ALA A 10 -24.20 10.80 -18.93
C ALA A 10 -23.83 10.06 -17.64
N ALA A 11 -24.48 8.92 -17.38
CA ALA A 11 -24.04 7.98 -16.36
C ALA A 11 -22.76 7.27 -16.88
N SER A 12 -21.60 7.74 -16.43
CA SER A 12 -20.34 7.01 -16.60
C SER A 12 -20.40 5.74 -15.76
N ALA A 13 -20.84 4.63 -16.36
CA ALA A 13 -20.68 3.32 -15.77
C ALA A 13 -19.19 3.00 -15.71
N LEU A 14 -18.61 3.10 -14.51
CA LEU A 14 -17.25 2.62 -14.24
C LEU A 14 -17.28 1.10 -14.40
N LEU A 15 -16.81 0.62 -15.57
CA LEU A 15 -16.71 -0.81 -15.86
C LEU A 15 -15.83 -1.46 -14.80
N ALA A 16 -16.35 -2.55 -14.25
CA ALA A 16 -15.63 -3.41 -13.33
C ALA A 16 -14.55 -4.15 -14.11
N GLU A 17 -13.28 -3.77 -13.93
CA GLU A 17 -12.17 -4.61 -14.40
C GLU A 17 -12.24 -5.96 -13.66
N PRO A 18 -12.17 -7.10 -14.37
CA PRO A 18 -12.03 -8.40 -13.74
C PRO A 18 -10.72 -8.45 -12.95
N SER A 19 -10.72 -9.13 -11.79
CA SER A 19 -9.48 -9.41 -11.07
C SER A 19 -8.63 -10.35 -11.93
N ASP A 20 -7.54 -9.82 -12.46
CA ASP A 20 -6.52 -10.51 -13.24
C ASP A 20 -5.60 -11.40 -12.38
N GLY A 21 -5.89 -11.50 -11.07
CA GLY A 21 -5.06 -12.20 -10.09
C GLY A 21 -3.80 -11.44 -9.69
N LEU A 22 -3.63 -10.21 -10.17
CA LEU A 22 -2.53 -9.33 -9.77
C LEU A 22 -2.92 -8.50 -8.56
N ALA A 23 -1.90 -8.03 -7.84
CA ALA A 23 -2.10 -7.07 -6.77
C ALA A 23 -2.73 -5.79 -7.34
N PRO A 24 -3.65 -5.15 -6.59
CA PRO A 24 -4.42 -4.05 -7.12
C PRO A 24 -3.55 -2.79 -7.28
N GLU A 25 -3.64 -2.18 -8.46
CA GLU A 25 -2.89 -0.97 -8.81
C GLU A 25 -3.81 0.16 -9.28
N VAL A 26 -3.27 1.38 -9.32
CA VAL A 26 -3.82 2.48 -10.12
C VAL A 26 -3.10 2.51 -11.47
N PRO A 27 -3.75 2.15 -12.59
CA PRO A 27 -3.11 2.12 -13.90
C PRO A 27 -2.61 3.50 -14.33
N GLY A 28 -1.39 3.56 -14.87
CA GLY A 28 -0.83 4.80 -15.41
C GLY A 28 -0.44 5.85 -14.37
N LEU A 29 -0.40 5.49 -13.08
CA LEU A 29 0.07 6.37 -12.02
C LEU A 29 1.54 6.74 -12.27
N ASN A 30 1.84 8.04 -12.25
CA ASN A 30 3.20 8.55 -12.37
C ASN A 30 3.50 9.53 -11.22
N ALA A 31 4.77 9.83 -11.01
CA ALA A 31 5.22 10.66 -9.89
C ALA A 31 4.60 12.07 -9.86
N ALA A 32 4.23 12.64 -11.00
CA ALA A 32 3.60 13.97 -11.06
C ALA A 32 2.10 13.94 -10.66
N ALA A 33 1.44 12.80 -10.86
CA ALA A 33 0.02 12.60 -10.54
C ALA A 33 -0.20 12.08 -9.11
N VAL A 34 0.86 11.61 -8.44
CA VAL A 34 0.84 11.09 -7.08
C VAL A 34 0.53 12.19 -6.07
N SER A 35 -0.47 11.98 -5.23
CA SER A 35 -0.77 12.85 -4.09
C SER A 35 -1.43 12.06 -2.97
N TYR A 36 -0.88 12.13 -1.76
CA TYR A 36 -1.48 11.49 -0.59
C TYR A 36 -2.92 11.97 -0.33
N ALA A 37 -3.23 13.24 -0.66
CA ALA A 37 -4.57 13.78 -0.47
C ALA A 37 -5.60 13.17 -1.45
N LEU A 38 -5.13 12.62 -2.58
CA LEU A 38 -5.97 11.95 -3.56
C LEU A 38 -6.14 10.46 -3.25
N GLU A 39 -5.26 9.87 -2.44
CA GLU A 39 -5.40 8.50 -1.92
C GLU A 39 -6.77 8.30 -1.25
N ALA A 40 -7.20 9.28 -0.44
CA ALA A 40 -8.46 9.22 0.27
C ALA A 40 -9.69 9.17 -0.65
N LYS A 41 -9.53 9.52 -1.93
CA LYS A 41 -10.57 9.50 -2.96
C LYS A 41 -10.57 8.23 -3.78
N LEU A 42 -9.61 7.33 -3.59
CA LEU A 42 -9.62 6.03 -4.25
C LEU A 42 -10.84 5.25 -3.79
N PRO A 43 -11.53 4.55 -4.71
CA PRO A 43 -12.63 3.67 -4.33
C PRO A 43 -12.09 2.44 -3.61
N ASP A 44 -12.89 1.93 -2.69
CA ASP A 44 -12.61 0.65 -2.06
C ASP A 44 -12.56 -0.48 -3.09
N LEU A 45 -11.70 -1.45 -2.85
CA LEU A 45 -11.62 -2.70 -3.60
C LEU A 45 -12.95 -3.44 -3.43
N LYS A 46 -13.48 -3.96 -4.55
CA LYS A 46 -14.70 -4.77 -4.54
C LYS A 46 -14.51 -6.07 -3.77
N LYS A 47 -13.29 -6.59 -3.77
CA LYS A 47 -12.85 -7.77 -3.03
C LYS A 47 -11.43 -7.54 -2.53
N PRO A 48 -11.13 -7.93 -1.28
CA PRO A 48 -9.77 -8.00 -0.80
C PRO A 48 -8.88 -8.83 -1.72
N PHE A 49 -7.61 -8.43 -1.82
CA PHE A 49 -6.57 -9.22 -2.49
C PHE A 49 -5.66 -9.82 -1.44
N LEU A 50 -5.38 -11.12 -1.52
CA LEU A 50 -4.45 -11.82 -0.65
C LEU A 50 -3.59 -12.75 -1.50
N THR A 51 -2.27 -12.75 -1.31
CA THR A 51 -1.37 -13.75 -1.90
C THR A 51 -0.30 -14.20 -0.90
N THR A 52 -0.03 -15.49 -0.92
CA THR A 52 1.08 -16.12 -0.18
C THR A 52 2.33 -16.27 -1.06
N GLN A 53 2.28 -15.77 -2.29
CA GLN A 53 3.39 -15.77 -3.23
C GLN A 53 3.38 -14.43 -4.00
N PRO A 54 3.93 -13.36 -3.40
CA PRO A 54 4.02 -12.05 -4.02
C PRO A 54 4.78 -12.09 -5.36
N GLN A 55 4.42 -11.19 -6.27
CA GLN A 55 5.06 -11.12 -7.58
C GLN A 55 6.40 -10.38 -7.52
N ASP A 56 7.42 -10.90 -8.22
CA ASP A 56 8.68 -10.18 -8.43
C ASP A 56 8.47 -9.03 -9.42
N LEU A 57 8.44 -7.81 -8.90
CA LEU A 57 8.28 -6.58 -9.69
C LEU A 57 9.60 -6.07 -10.29
N LYS A 58 10.74 -6.71 -9.98
CA LYS A 58 12.09 -6.26 -10.36
C LYS A 58 12.41 -4.84 -9.85
N ASP A 59 11.86 -4.48 -8.70
CA ASP A 59 12.05 -3.20 -8.00
C ASP A 59 13.18 -3.24 -6.95
N GLY A 60 13.87 -4.37 -6.83
CA GLY A 60 14.93 -4.62 -5.87
C GLY A 60 14.46 -5.32 -4.59
N LEU A 61 13.16 -5.51 -4.40
CA LEU A 61 12.62 -6.35 -3.32
C LEU A 61 12.57 -7.80 -3.78
N THR A 62 13.27 -8.69 -3.07
CA THR A 62 13.16 -10.12 -3.35
C THR A 62 11.86 -10.69 -2.81
N VAL A 63 11.22 -11.60 -3.55
CA VAL A 63 9.98 -12.26 -3.14
C VAL A 63 10.22 -13.73 -2.80
N GLY A 64 9.31 -14.32 -2.03
CA GLY A 64 9.29 -15.74 -1.70
C GLY A 64 7.86 -16.24 -1.58
N GLU A 65 7.68 -17.36 -0.89
CA GLU A 65 6.36 -17.91 -0.61
C GLU A 65 6.20 -18.12 0.89
N LEU A 66 5.07 -17.73 1.44
CA LEU A 66 4.69 -18.05 2.80
C LEU A 66 4.19 -19.49 2.88
N GLN A 67 4.94 -20.33 3.58
CA GLN A 67 4.66 -21.76 3.75
C GLN A 67 4.72 -22.16 5.23
N GLY A 68 4.30 -23.39 5.54
CA GLY A 68 4.38 -23.97 6.88
C GLY A 68 3.29 -23.48 7.83
N ALA A 69 3.51 -23.72 9.13
CA ALA A 69 2.50 -23.52 10.18
C ALA A 69 2.04 -22.06 10.31
N GLN A 70 2.87 -21.09 9.91
CA GLN A 70 2.54 -19.67 9.98
C GLN A 70 1.60 -19.23 8.87
N LYS A 71 1.52 -19.97 7.75
CA LYS A 71 0.69 -19.60 6.59
C LYS A 71 -0.77 -19.44 7.00
N ASP A 72 -1.34 -20.46 7.64
CA ASP A 72 -2.76 -20.48 7.99
C ASP A 72 -3.11 -19.37 8.99
N ALA A 73 -2.20 -19.08 9.93
CA ALA A 73 -2.39 -18.00 10.91
C ALA A 73 -2.39 -16.62 10.25
N VAL A 74 -1.46 -16.35 9.32
CA VAL A 74 -1.39 -15.07 8.59
C VAL A 74 -2.59 -14.91 7.66
N VAL A 75 -2.94 -15.96 6.91
CA VAL A 75 -4.11 -15.93 6.01
C VAL A 75 -5.39 -15.69 6.81
N LYS A 76 -5.60 -16.43 7.90
CA LYS A 76 -6.77 -16.21 8.77
C LYS A 76 -6.83 -14.78 9.31
N PHE A 77 -5.70 -14.23 9.73
CA PHE A 77 -5.68 -12.84 10.22
C PHE A 77 -6.01 -11.84 9.11
N ALA A 78 -5.50 -12.04 7.90
CA ALA A 78 -5.85 -11.22 6.75
C ALA A 78 -7.35 -11.35 6.37
N GLU A 79 -7.95 -12.53 6.52
CA GLU A 79 -9.40 -12.74 6.36
C GLU A 79 -10.20 -12.00 7.45
N GLU A 80 -9.73 -11.98 8.70
CA GLU A 80 -10.37 -11.21 9.76
C GLU A 80 -10.32 -9.69 9.49
N ILE A 81 -9.23 -9.20 8.89
CA ILE A 81 -9.13 -7.81 8.44
C ILE A 81 -10.12 -7.55 7.30
N ALA A 82 -10.20 -8.45 6.33
CA ALA A 82 -11.18 -8.39 5.24
C ALA A 82 -12.64 -8.39 5.72
N ASP A 83 -12.91 -9.02 6.86
CA ASP A 83 -14.21 -9.04 7.54
C ASP A 83 -14.46 -7.80 8.44
N ASP A 84 -13.65 -6.75 8.33
CA ASP A 84 -13.73 -5.50 9.11
C ASP A 84 -13.60 -5.67 10.65
N LYS A 85 -13.01 -6.78 11.12
CA LYS A 85 -12.89 -7.06 12.57
C LYS A 85 -11.79 -6.26 13.28
N HIS A 86 -10.89 -5.64 12.51
CA HIS A 86 -9.69 -4.95 13.00
C HIS A 86 -9.62 -3.46 12.62
N GLY A 87 -10.75 -2.89 12.19
CA GLY A 87 -10.86 -1.49 11.82
C GLY A 87 -10.32 -1.17 10.41
N GLU A 88 -9.93 0.07 10.22
CA GLU A 88 -9.63 0.66 8.92
C GLU A 88 -8.21 0.37 8.43
N ILE A 89 -7.98 -0.85 7.93
CA ILE A 89 -6.69 -1.30 7.41
C ILE A 89 -6.74 -1.32 5.87
N ASP A 90 -5.71 -0.79 5.21
CA ASP A 90 -5.60 -0.76 3.74
C ASP A 90 -4.68 -1.86 3.19
N SER A 91 -3.72 -2.34 3.98
CA SER A 91 -2.83 -3.44 3.58
C SER A 91 -2.18 -4.15 4.75
N LEU A 92 -1.75 -5.39 4.51
CA LEU A 92 -0.89 -6.19 5.39
C LEU A 92 0.18 -6.87 4.54
N LEU A 93 1.45 -6.65 4.87
CA LEU A 93 2.58 -7.26 4.19
C LEU A 93 3.48 -7.95 5.23
N VAL A 94 3.98 -9.14 4.90
CA VAL A 94 4.90 -9.89 5.76
C VAL A 94 6.18 -10.19 4.99
N ALA A 95 7.29 -9.69 5.52
CA ALA A 95 8.62 -9.95 5.01
C ALA A 95 9.48 -10.65 6.07
N HIS A 96 10.31 -11.60 5.64
CA HIS A 96 11.21 -12.34 6.52
C HIS A 96 12.52 -12.68 5.78
N HIS A 97 13.65 -12.53 6.46
CA HIS A 97 15.00 -12.71 5.87
C HIS A 97 15.20 -11.98 4.53
N GLY A 98 14.72 -10.73 4.45
CA GLY A 98 14.88 -9.88 3.27
C GLY A 98 13.95 -10.22 2.09
N ARG A 99 13.01 -11.15 2.28
CA ARG A 99 12.05 -11.58 1.25
C ARG A 99 10.63 -11.20 1.63
N LEU A 100 9.87 -10.65 0.70
CA LEU A 100 8.43 -10.48 0.84
C LEU A 100 7.74 -11.84 0.61
N LEU A 101 7.01 -12.34 1.61
CA LEU A 101 6.43 -13.68 1.61
C LEU A 101 4.90 -13.67 1.48
N PHE A 102 4.27 -12.58 1.91
CA PHE A 102 2.83 -12.41 1.85
C PHE A 102 2.50 -10.94 1.65
N GLU A 103 1.47 -10.66 0.85
CA GLU A 103 0.87 -9.35 0.75
C GLU A 103 -0.65 -9.46 0.62
N SER A 104 -1.35 -8.50 1.20
CA SER A 104 -2.78 -8.34 1.05
C SER A 104 -3.17 -6.87 1.06
N TYR A 105 -4.21 -6.54 0.29
CA TYR A 105 -4.76 -5.19 0.16
C TYR A 105 -6.26 -5.22 0.36
N PHE A 106 -6.75 -4.21 1.09
CA PHE A 106 -8.14 -4.04 1.50
C PHE A 106 -8.56 -2.60 1.20
N ARG A 107 -9.87 -2.33 1.16
CA ARG A 107 -10.42 -0.97 1.00
C ARG A 107 -9.68 -0.17 -0.08
N ARG A 108 -9.00 0.93 0.25
CA ARG A 108 -8.32 1.80 -0.73
C ARG A 108 -6.90 1.37 -1.07
N GLY A 109 -6.37 0.33 -0.43
CA GLY A 109 -5.01 -0.17 -0.63
C GLY A 109 -4.71 -0.48 -2.09
N ARG A 110 -3.57 0.04 -2.58
CA ARG A 110 -3.03 -0.24 -3.91
C ARG A 110 -1.52 -0.44 -3.78
N GLN A 111 -0.99 -1.45 -4.44
CA GLN A 111 0.44 -1.78 -4.37
C GLN A 111 1.31 -0.60 -4.81
N ASN A 112 0.89 0.12 -5.86
CA ASN A 112 1.66 1.19 -6.46
C ASN A 112 1.30 2.60 -5.99
N TYR A 113 0.40 2.76 -5.01
CA TYR A 113 -0.03 4.08 -4.53
C TYR A 113 0.58 4.40 -3.15
N PRO A 114 1.20 5.57 -2.96
CA PRO A 114 1.85 5.87 -1.69
C PRO A 114 0.84 6.21 -0.59
N HIS A 115 1.13 5.70 0.60
CA HIS A 115 0.39 6.00 1.83
C HIS A 115 1.09 7.06 2.66
N TYR A 116 0.32 7.93 3.33
CA TYR A 116 0.88 8.90 4.28
C TYR A 116 1.37 8.21 5.58
N GLN A 117 2.69 8.14 5.76
CA GLN A 117 3.35 7.33 6.80
C GLN A 117 3.38 7.94 8.20
N MET A 118 2.99 9.22 8.37
CA MET A 118 3.01 9.93 9.66
C MET A 118 4.33 9.70 10.44
N SER A 119 4.25 9.28 11.71
CA SER A 119 5.42 9.08 12.58
C SER A 119 6.32 7.91 12.20
N ILE A 120 5.92 7.02 11.29
CA ILE A 120 6.82 5.98 10.75
C ILE A 120 8.04 6.63 10.08
N THR A 121 7.89 7.86 9.57
CA THR A 121 9.00 8.66 9.01
C THR A 121 10.18 8.85 9.97
N LYS A 122 9.95 8.80 11.29
CA LYS A 122 11.02 8.90 12.30
C LYS A 122 12.04 7.77 12.19
N SER A 123 11.63 6.57 11.78
CA SER A 123 12.55 5.44 11.57
C SER A 123 13.53 5.73 10.44
N TYR A 124 13.06 6.31 9.33
CA TYR A 124 13.94 6.73 8.23
C TYR A 124 14.86 7.88 8.65
N THR A 125 14.34 8.86 9.39
CA THR A 125 15.16 9.96 9.94
C THR A 125 16.25 9.43 10.87
N ALA A 126 15.90 8.54 11.80
CA ALA A 126 16.86 7.92 12.72
C ALA A 126 17.92 7.11 11.97
N MET A 127 17.52 6.35 10.95
CA MET A 127 18.46 5.62 10.08
C MET A 127 19.43 6.56 9.36
N ALA A 128 18.92 7.64 8.76
CA ALA A 128 19.75 8.63 8.07
C ALA A 128 20.75 9.33 9.01
N VAL A 129 20.29 9.72 10.21
CA VAL A 129 21.13 10.32 11.25
C VAL A 129 22.20 9.33 11.72
N GLY A 130 21.82 8.09 12.02
CA GLY A 130 22.77 7.04 12.40
C GLY A 130 23.82 6.78 11.32
N ARG A 131 23.41 6.81 10.04
CA ARG A 131 24.35 6.67 8.91
C ARG A 131 25.30 7.86 8.80
N ALA A 132 24.81 9.09 9.00
CA ALA A 132 25.66 10.29 9.02
C ALA A 132 26.69 10.24 10.15
N ILE A 133 26.31 9.73 11.33
CA ILE A 133 27.24 9.50 12.44
C ILE A 133 28.29 8.46 12.07
N GLN A 134 27.87 7.32 11.51
CA GLN A 134 28.78 6.24 11.09
C GLN A 134 29.80 6.72 10.05
N LEU A 135 29.41 7.63 9.16
CA LEU A 135 30.28 8.21 8.13
C LEU A 135 31.13 9.38 8.65
N GLY A 136 30.97 9.79 9.90
CA GLY A 136 31.72 10.90 10.51
C GLY A 136 31.25 12.29 10.10
N HIS A 137 30.08 12.41 9.46
CA HIS A 137 29.47 13.70 9.11
C HIS A 137 28.79 14.38 10.32
N LEU A 138 28.42 13.59 11.33
CA LEU A 138 27.85 14.04 12.59
C LEU A 138 28.50 13.25 13.74
N LYS A 139 28.54 13.81 14.95
CA LYS A 139 28.90 13.07 16.17
C LYS A 139 27.69 12.99 17.10
N MET A 140 27.65 11.96 17.95
CA MET A 140 26.60 11.86 18.98
C MET A 140 26.51 13.11 19.86
N SER A 141 27.66 13.69 20.22
CA SER A 141 27.75 14.94 21.00
C SER A 141 27.18 16.17 20.29
N ASP A 142 26.96 16.10 18.97
CA ASP A 142 26.42 17.23 18.20
C ASP A 142 24.90 17.34 18.38
N LEU A 143 24.24 16.28 18.84
CA LEU A 143 22.81 16.25 19.12
C LEU A 143 22.44 17.09 20.36
N ASP A 144 23.41 17.39 21.22
CA ASP A 144 23.24 18.19 22.44
C ASP A 144 23.58 19.68 22.24
N ARG A 145 23.94 20.08 21.01
CA ARG A 145 24.22 21.48 20.70
C ARG A 145 22.89 22.26 20.63
N PRO A 146 22.86 23.50 21.16
CA PRO A 146 21.66 24.33 21.15
C PRO A 146 21.16 24.65 19.74
#